data_AF-A0A7C1WCW3-F1
#
_entry.id   AF-A0A7C1WCW3-F1
#
_cell.length_a   1.000
_cell.length_b   1.000
_cell.length_c   1.000
_cell.angle_alpha   90.00
_cell.angle_beta   90.00
_cell.angle_gamma   90.00
#
_symmetry.space_group_name_H-M   'P 1'
#
loop_
_entity.id
_entity.type
_entity.pdbx_description
1 polymer ?
#
loop_
_entity_poly.entity_id
_entity_poly.type
_entity_poly.pdbx_seq_one_letter_code
_entity_poly.pdbx_strand_id
1 'polypeptide(L)'
;MNNKRAPLYFRSALLQIRWNEGKEFIMIGDDIESDICDAKSMGGESFLVYAGKIGYSLLENYKIKPDFKAKNLSGAIALLEVHINGVSFHF
;
A
#
# COMPACT_ATOMS: atom_id res chain seq x y z
N MET A 1 14.21 -2.58 -12.38
CA MET A 1 14.30 -1.57 -13.46
C MET A 1 14.00 -0.20 -12.86
N ASN A 2 14.52 0.89 -13.43
CA ASN A 2 14.42 2.23 -12.84
C ASN A 2 13.02 2.83 -13.11
N ASN A 3 12.08 2.69 -12.17
CA ASN A 3 10.67 3.11 -12.27
C ASN A 3 10.45 4.63 -12.18
N LYS A 4 11.22 5.42 -12.95
CA LYS A 4 11.09 6.90 -13.01
C LYS A 4 9.69 7.41 -13.39
N ARG A 5 8.78 6.54 -13.86
CA ARG A 5 7.40 6.89 -14.25
C ARG A 5 6.35 6.60 -13.17
N ALA A 6 6.66 5.77 -12.18
CA ALA A 6 5.66 5.34 -11.22
C ALA A 6 5.22 6.43 -10.22
N PRO A 7 6.14 7.30 -9.71
CA PRO A 7 5.72 8.45 -8.92
C PRO A 7 4.81 9.42 -9.69
N LEU A 8 4.98 9.54 -11.01
CA LEU A 8 4.11 10.37 -11.85
C LEU A 8 2.71 9.78 -11.99
N TYR A 9 2.58 8.46 -12.07
CA TYR A 9 1.29 7.78 -12.15
C TYR A 9 0.48 7.98 -10.86
N PHE A 10 1.09 7.71 -9.71
CA PHE A 10 0.47 7.94 -8.39
C PHE A 10 0.09 9.41 -8.20
N ARG A 11 1.01 10.33 -8.47
CA ARG A 11 0.74 11.77 -8.35
C ARG A 11 -0.43 12.19 -9.24
N SER A 12 -0.51 11.67 -10.46
CA SER A 12 -1.62 11.98 -11.38
C SER A 12 -2.95 11.46 -10.85
N ALA A 13 -3.01 10.22 -10.36
CA ALA A 13 -4.22 9.64 -9.77
C ALA A 13 -4.68 10.40 -8.51
N LEU A 14 -3.74 10.75 -7.63
CA LEU A 14 -4.00 11.54 -6.42
C LEU A 14 -4.55 12.93 -6.77
N LEU A 15 -3.98 13.61 -7.76
CA LEU A 15 -4.47 14.92 -8.21
C LEU A 15 -5.91 14.84 -8.76
N GLN A 16 -6.30 13.74 -9.42
CA GLN A 16 -7.67 13.55 -9.91
C GLN A 16 -8.69 13.47 -8.78
N ILE A 17 -8.33 12.91 -7.64
CA ILE A 17 -9.18 12.87 -6.44
C ILE A 17 -9.03 14.11 -5.55
N ARG A 18 -8.42 15.19 -6.09
CA ARG A 18 -8.15 16.46 -5.39
C ARG A 18 -7.33 16.29 -4.12
N TRP A 19 -6.46 15.28 -4.08
CA TRP A 19 -5.48 15.16 -3.02
C TRP A 19 -4.48 16.31 -3.10
N ASN A 20 -4.15 16.89 -1.94
CA ASN A 20 -3.17 17.95 -1.84
C ASN A 20 -1.79 17.34 -1.58
N GLU A 21 -0.80 17.82 -2.30
CA GLU A 21 0.58 17.36 -2.14
C GLU A 21 1.06 17.50 -0.69
N GLY A 22 1.56 16.39 -0.14
CA GLY A 22 1.99 16.29 1.26
C GLY A 22 0.91 15.83 2.25
N LYS A 23 -0.31 15.51 1.82
CA LYS A 23 -1.30 14.84 2.68
C LYS A 23 -1.07 13.33 2.72
N GLU A 24 -1.43 12.70 3.83
CA GLU A 24 -1.39 11.23 3.91
C GLU A 24 -2.36 10.60 2.91
N PHE A 25 -1.97 9.46 2.35
CA PHE A 25 -2.80 8.62 1.53
C PHE A 25 -2.44 7.15 1.79
N ILE A 26 -3.39 6.27 1.49
CA ILE A 26 -3.23 4.83 1.66
C ILE A 26 -3.24 4.18 0.29
N MET A 27 -2.22 3.38 -0.01
CA MET A 27 -2.17 2.51 -1.19
C MET A 27 -2.48 1.07 -0.79
N ILE A 28 -3.45 0.46 -1.47
CA ILE A 28 -3.77 -0.96 -1.34
C ILE A 28 -3.45 -1.63 -2.67
N GLY A 29 -2.56 -2.62 -2.67
CA GLY A 29 -2.09 -3.28 -3.90
C GLY A 29 -1.50 -4.66 -3.64
N ASP A 30 -1.25 -5.42 -4.70
CA ASP A 30 -0.70 -6.78 -4.63
C ASP A 30 0.76 -6.86 -5.08
N ASP A 31 1.34 -5.78 -5.60
CA ASP A 31 2.71 -5.72 -6.09
C ASP A 31 3.64 -4.91 -5.17
N ILE A 32 4.74 -5.53 -4.75
CA ILE A 32 5.70 -4.89 -3.83
C ILE A 32 6.49 -3.76 -4.51
N GLU A 33 6.85 -3.91 -5.79
CA GLU A 33 7.69 -2.93 -6.47
C GLU A 33 6.86 -1.73 -6.95
N SER A 34 5.70 -1.95 -7.57
CA SER A 34 4.92 -0.85 -8.13
C SER A 34 3.94 -0.23 -7.14
N ASP A 35 3.34 -1.01 -6.25
CA ASP A 35 2.31 -0.46 -5.36
C ASP A 35 2.94 0.01 -4.05
N ILE A 36 3.70 -0.88 -3.40
CA ILE A 36 4.21 -0.63 -2.05
C ILE A 36 5.43 0.30 -2.08
N CYS A 37 6.43 0.00 -2.91
CA CYS A 37 7.65 0.79 -2.98
C CYS A 37 7.37 2.24 -3.42
N ASP A 38 6.58 2.40 -4.48
CA ASP A 38 6.29 3.72 -5.03
C ASP A 38 5.40 4.54 -4.08
N ALA A 39 4.38 3.94 -3.45
CA ALA A 39 3.57 4.63 -2.44
C ALA A 39 4.42 5.14 -1.27
N LYS A 40 5.30 4.29 -0.72
CA LYS A 40 6.20 4.69 0.38
C LYS A 40 7.19 5.77 -0.04
N SER A 41 7.67 5.74 -1.29
CA SER A 41 8.55 6.79 -1.83
C SER A 41 7.87 8.17 -1.89
N MET A 42 6.53 8.20 -1.91
CA MET A 42 5.71 9.40 -1.91
C MET A 42 5.16 9.77 -0.53
N GLY A 43 5.59 9.07 0.53
CA GLY A 43 5.09 9.29 1.89
C GLY A 43 3.70 8.72 2.17
N GLY A 44 3.20 7.84 1.28
CA GLY A 44 1.96 7.10 1.50
C GLY A 44 2.17 5.88 2.39
N GLU A 45 1.10 5.50 3.08
CA GLU A 45 1.02 4.25 3.83
C GLU A 45 0.57 3.12 2.92
N SER A 46 1.07 1.90 3.16
CA SER A 46 0.98 0.80 2.20
C SER A 46 0.40 -0.49 2.79
N PHE A 47 -0.64 -1.00 2.14
CA PHE A 47 -1.33 -2.25 2.49
C PHE A 47 -1.13 -3.26 1.36
N LEU A 48 -0.33 -4.29 1.61
CA LEU A 48 -0.14 -5.38 0.65
C LEU A 48 -1.27 -6.41 0.78
N VAL A 49 -1.91 -6.72 -0.33
CA VAL A 49 -2.90 -7.79 -0.46
C VAL A 49 -2.32 -8.96 -1.24
N TYR A 50 -2.30 -10.14 -0.66
CA TYR A 50 -1.84 -11.35 -1.33
C TYR A 50 -2.92 -11.89 -2.31
N ALA A 51 -3.13 -11.21 -3.43
CA ALA A 51 -4.20 -11.56 -4.37
C ALA A 51 -3.77 -12.42 -5.58
N GLY A 52 -2.48 -12.63 -5.84
CA GLY A 52 -2.12 -13.49 -6.99
C GLY A 52 -0.64 -13.78 -7.26
N LYS A 53 0.28 -12.82 -7.08
CA LYS A 53 1.67 -12.97 -7.56
C LYS A 53 2.72 -13.25 -6.49
N ILE A 54 2.48 -12.84 -5.25
CA ILE A 54 3.52 -12.88 -4.20
C ILE A 54 3.10 -13.86 -3.12
N GLY A 55 3.80 -15.00 -3.06
CA GLY A 55 3.74 -15.90 -1.91
C GLY A 55 4.40 -15.26 -0.69
N TYR A 56 3.90 -15.56 0.52
CA TYR A 56 4.36 -14.98 1.78
C TYR A 56 5.90 -15.06 1.98
N SER A 57 6.54 -16.10 1.43
CA SER A 57 7.99 -16.35 1.50
C SER A 57 8.84 -15.39 0.65
N LEU A 58 8.28 -14.78 -0.40
CA LEU A 58 9.03 -13.85 -1.28
C LEU A 58 9.27 -12.50 -0.61
N LEU A 59 8.47 -12.13 0.40
CA LEU A 59 8.59 -10.84 1.08
C LEU A 59 9.86 -10.67 1.89
N GLU A 60 10.47 -11.76 2.36
CA GLU A 60 11.70 -11.69 3.17
C GLU A 60 12.85 -11.05 2.39
N ASN A 61 12.88 -11.27 1.07
CA ASN A 61 13.92 -10.79 0.17
C ASN A 61 13.81 -9.30 -0.19
N TYR A 62 12.65 -8.67 0.04
CA TYR A 62 12.48 -7.25 -0.23
C TYR A 62 12.93 -6.41 0.97
N LYS A 63 13.76 -5.40 0.70
CA LYS A 63 14.21 -4.41 1.69
C LYS A 63 13.06 -3.53 2.17
N ILE A 64 12.18 -3.13 1.26
CA ILE A 64 10.98 -2.37 1.57
C ILE A 64 9.90 -3.32 2.05
N LYS A 65 9.30 -3.00 3.20
CA LYS A 65 8.20 -3.75 3.80
C LYS A 65 6.92 -2.91 3.72
N PRO A 66 5.78 -3.52 3.36
CA PRO A 66 4.49 -2.85 3.49
C PRO A 66 4.18 -2.59 4.96
N ASP A 67 3.38 -1.56 5.23
CA ASP A 67 2.97 -1.18 6.59
C ASP A 67 1.95 -2.20 7.12
N PHE A 68 1.05 -2.66 6.25
CA PHE A 68 0.06 -3.70 6.55
C PHE A 68 0.05 -4.81 5.52
N LYS A 69 -0.41 -5.99 5.94
CA LYS A 69 -0.46 -7.20 5.11
C LYS A 69 -1.81 -7.89 5.30
N ALA A 70 -2.48 -8.23 4.20
CA ALA A 70 -3.74 -8.93 4.21
C ALA A 70 -3.77 -10.06 3.19
N LYS A 71 -4.41 -11.19 3.55
CA LYS A 71 -4.55 -12.36 2.66
C LYS A 71 -5.44 -12.11 1.43
N ASN A 72 -6.34 -11.15 1.52
CA ASN A 72 -7.30 -10.81 0.49
C ASN A 72 -7.83 -9.39 0.75
N LEU A 73 -8.61 -8.87 -0.20
CA LEU A 73 -9.15 -7.52 -0.13
C LEU A 73 -10.07 -7.33 1.09
N SER A 74 -10.89 -8.33 1.42
CA SER A 74 -11.76 -8.28 2.61
C SER A 74 -10.94 -8.09 3.90
N GLY A 75 -9.83 -8.81 4.05
CA GLY A 75 -8.92 -8.63 5.18
C GLY A 75 -8.25 -7.26 5.20
N ALA A 76 -7.91 -6.70 4.03
CA ALA A 76 -7.36 -5.35 3.94
C ALA A 76 -8.38 -4.29 4.35
N ILE A 77 -9.64 -4.42 3.93
CA ILE A 77 -10.72 -3.52 4.35
C ILE A 77 -10.91 -3.58 5.86
N ALA A 78 -10.93 -4.77 6.45
CA ALA A 78 -11.05 -4.91 7.91
C ALA A 78 -9.89 -4.26 8.67
N LEU A 79 -8.65 -4.43 8.18
CA LEU A 79 -7.47 -3.75 8.75
C LEU A 79 -7.56 -2.23 8.61
N LEU A 80 -8.04 -1.75 7.46
CA LEU A 80 -8.22 -0.33 7.19
C LEU A 80 -9.24 0.30 8.13
N GLU A 81 -10.37 -0.38 8.36
CA GLU A 81 -11.39 0.07 9.30
C GLU A 81 -10.84 0.18 10.73
N VAL A 82 -10.04 -0.79 11.17
CA VAL A 82 -9.34 -0.76 12.45
C VAL A 82 -8.36 0.41 12.52
N HIS A 83 -7.55 0.58 11.47
CA HIS A 83 -6.50 1.58 11.41
C HIS A 83 -7.08 3.01 11.43
N ILE A 84 -8.09 3.28 10.60
CA ILE A 84 -8.71 4.62 10.49
C ILE A 84 -9.53 4.96 11.74
N ASN A 85 -10.25 3.98 12.31
CA ASN A 85 -11.16 4.25 13.43
C ASN A 85 -10.52 4.04 14.80
N GLY A 86 -9.24 3.61 14.87
CA GLY A 86 -8.54 3.31 16.12
C GLY A 86 -9.16 2.14 16.92
N VAL A 87 -9.93 1.27 16.26
CA VAL A 87 -10.68 0.20 16.94
C VAL A 87 -9.76 -0.99 17.20
N SER A 88 -9.40 -1.21 18.47
CA SER A 88 -8.62 -2.39 18.87
C SER A 88 -9.53 -3.60 19.01
N PHE A 89 -9.33 -4.64 18.21
CA PHE A 89 -9.91 -5.97 18.48
C PHE A 89 -9.00 -6.73 19.44
N HIS A 90 -9.50 -7.02 20.63
CA HIS A 90 -8.93 -8.06 21.49
C HIS A 90 -9.33 -9.42 20.92
N PHE A 91 -8.35 -10.17 20.40
CA PHE A 91 -8.48 -11.59 20.09
C PHE A 91 -7.89 -12.41 21.23
#